data_AF-A0AAQ4D6J9-F1
#
_entry.id   AF-A0AAQ4D6J9-F1
#
_cell.length_a   1.000
_cell.length_b   1.000
_cell.length_c   1.000
_cell.angle_alpha   90.00
_cell.angle_beta   90.00
_cell.angle_gamma   90.00
#
_symmetry.space_group_name_H-M   'P 1'
#
loop_
_entity.id
_entity.type
_entity.pdbx_description
1 polymer ?
#
loop_
_entity_poly.entity_id
_entity_poly.type
_entity_poly.pdbx_seq_one_letter_code
_entity_poly.pdbx_strand_id
1 'polypeptide(L)' 'MSDVLIDMPTPPYDDRPFTTQVKPCGEPGEFIHLTPGFLAPLTNSTAKKFINP' A
#
# COMPACT_ATOMS: atom_id res chain seq x y z
N MET A 1 -8.83 -11.01 -5.71
CA MET A 1 -8.63 -9.56 -5.89
C MET A 1 -8.58 -8.96 -4.50
N SER A 2 -7.68 -8.02 -4.26
CA SER A 2 -7.58 -7.29 -2.99
C SER A 2 -8.22 -5.92 -3.17
N ASP A 3 -8.91 -5.44 -2.14
CA ASP A 3 -9.44 -4.08 -2.14
C ASP A 3 -8.37 -3.09 -1.65
N VAL A 4 -8.53 -1.82 -2.00
CA VAL A 4 -7.60 -0.74 -1.59
C VAL A 4 -8.28 0.11 -0.52
N LEU A 5 -7.61 0.26 0.61
CA LEU A 5 -8.06 1.10 1.72
C LEU A 5 -7.13 2.30 1.91
N ILE A 6 -7.72 3.47 2.10
CA ILE A 6 -7.00 4.71 2.39
C ILE A 6 -7.23 5.04 3.86
N ASP A 7 -6.22 4.80 4.69
CA ASP A 7 -6.32 4.89 6.15
C ASP A 7 -5.26 5.85 6.73
N MET A 8 -5.45 6.25 7.99
CA MET A 8 -4.45 7.04 8.71
C MET A 8 -3.20 6.18 9.04
N PRO A 9 -2.02 6.81 9.20
CA PRO A 9 -0.81 6.10 9.63
C PRO A 9 -1.01 5.33 10.93
N THR A 10 -0.59 4.07 10.95
CA THR A 10 -0.69 3.21 12.13
C THR A 10 0.65 2.55 12.45
N PRO A 11 1.08 2.52 13.73
CA PRO A 11 2.24 1.74 14.13
C PRO A 11 2.04 0.25 13.81
N PRO A 12 3.08 -0.49 13.38
CA PRO A 12 4.48 -0.08 13.19
C PRO A 12 4.79 0.45 11.77
N TYR A 13 3.80 0.59 10.90
CA TYR A 13 4.00 0.84 9.48
C TYR A 13 4.09 2.34 9.13
N ASP A 14 3.53 3.21 9.99
CA ASP A 14 3.45 4.67 9.78
C ASP A 14 2.82 4.97 8.40
N ASP A 15 3.50 5.76 7.55
CA ASP A 15 3.09 6.07 6.18
C ASP A 15 3.53 5.00 5.15
N ARG A 16 4.07 3.86 5.57
CA ARG A 16 4.50 2.82 4.62
C ARG A 16 3.29 1.98 4.20
N PRO A 17 3.08 1.76 2.89
CA PRO A 17 2.00 0.91 2.41
C PRO A 17 2.27 -0.55 2.81
N PHE A 18 1.21 -1.29 3.12
CA PHE A 18 1.30 -2.71 3.46
C PHE A 18 0.05 -3.47 3.01
N THR A 19 0.19 -4.79 2.90
CA THR A 19 -0.92 -5.67 2.53
C THR A 19 -1.31 -6.52 3.74
N THR A 20 -2.60 -6.58 4.02
CA THR A 20 -3.16 -7.56 4.95
C THR A 20 -3.37 -8.87 4.20
N GLN A 21 -2.48 -9.83 4.41
CA GLN A 21 -2.50 -11.16 3.79
C GLN A 21 -2.74 -12.24 4.84
N VAL A 22 -4.02 -12.44 5.18
CA VAL A 22 -4.45 -13.49 6.13
C VAL A 22 -4.43 -14.88 5.46
N LYS A 23 -4.51 -14.92 4.13
CA LYS A 23 -4.58 -16.15 3.32
C LYS A 23 -3.19 -16.69 2.97
N PRO A 24 -3.08 -17.99 2.60
CA PRO A 24 -1.81 -18.59 2.21
C PRO A 24 -1.12 -17.86 1.05
N CYS A 25 0.20 -18.05 0.96
CA CYS A 25 0.99 -17.56 -0.17
C CYS A 25 0.41 -18.10 -1.50
N GLY A 26 0.33 -17.23 -2.50
CA GLY A 26 -0.28 -17.53 -3.80
C GLY A 26 -1.76 -17.16 -3.89
N GLU A 27 -2.42 -16.89 -2.78
CA GLU A 27 -3.76 -16.29 -2.78
C GLU A 27 -3.69 -14.76 -2.70
N PRO A 28 -4.65 -14.04 -3.31
CA PRO A 28 -4.74 -12.59 -3.17
C PRO A 28 -4.88 -12.18 -1.70
N GLY A 29 -4.19 -11.10 -1.31
CA GLY A 29 -4.41 -10.44 -0.02
C GLY A 29 -5.85 -9.90 0.09
N GLU A 30 -6.26 -9.54 1.30
CA GLU A 30 -7.59 -8.96 1.51
C GLU A 30 -7.58 -7.47 1.18
N PHE A 31 -6.68 -6.72 1.84
CA PHE A 31 -6.60 -5.27 1.69
C PHE A 31 -5.18 -4.79 1.45
N ILE A 32 -5.04 -3.82 0.57
CA ILE A 32 -3.84 -2.99 0.42
C ILE A 32 -4.11 -1.68 1.17
N HIS A 33 -3.35 -1.42 2.23
CA HIS A 33 -3.46 -0.20 3.01
C HIS A 33 -2.47 0.83 2.48
N LEU A 34 -3.01 2.00 2.10
CA LEU A 34 -2.25 3.18 1.70
C LEU A 34 -2.61 4.32 2.65
N THR A 35 -1.68 5.25 2.86
CA THR A 35 -1.96 6.47 3.65
C THR A 35 -2.05 7.69 2.74
N PRO A 36 -2.77 8.75 3.16
CA PRO A 36 -2.72 10.04 2.47
C PRO A 36 -1.30 10.58 2.33
N GLY A 37 -0.44 10.36 3.34
CA GLY A 37 0.98 10.76 3.32
C GLY A 37 1.79 10.02 2.25
N PHE A 38 1.53 8.73 2.06
CA PHE A 38 2.12 7.94 0.98
C PHE A 38 1.68 8.43 -0.40
N LEU A 39 0.39 8.76 -0.56
CA LEU A 39 -0.20 9.17 -1.83
C LEU A 39 0.15 10.60 -2.23
N ALA A 40 0.28 11.53 -1.28
CA ALA A 40 0.50 12.95 -1.53
C ALA A 40 1.67 13.27 -2.48
N PRO A 41 2.86 12.63 -2.36
CA PRO A 41 3.96 12.87 -3.27
C PRO A 41 3.86 12.10 -4.60
N LEU A 42 2.85 11.23 -4.79
CA LEU A 42 2.73 10.42 -6.00
C LEU A 42 2.23 11.27 -7.17
N THR A 43 3.08 11.35 -8.18
CA THR A 43 2.85 11.95 -9.48
C THR A 43 3.36 10.96 -10.53
N ASN A 44 3.13 11.22 -11.82
CA ASN A 44 3.62 10.34 -12.88
C ASN A 44 5.16 10.20 -12.87
N SER A 45 5.90 11.20 -12.40
CA SER A 45 7.37 11.15 -12.29
C SER A 45 7.85 10.41 -11.03
N THR A 46 7.19 10.61 -9.88
CA THR A 46 7.58 9.99 -8.60
C THR A 46 7.06 8.56 -8.45
N ALA A 47 5.95 8.19 -9.09
CA ALA A 47 5.43 6.82 -9.11
C ALA A 47 6.45 5.83 -9.71
N LYS A 48 7.28 6.28 -10.66
CA LYS A 48 8.38 5.49 -11.25
C LYS A 48 9.40 4.99 -10.21
N LYS A 49 9.49 5.63 -9.04
CA LYS A 49 10.35 5.19 -7.94
C LYS A 49 9.81 3.92 -7.26
N PHE A 50 8.49 3.72 -7.29
CA PHE A 50 7.79 2.63 -6.62
C PHE A 50 7.39 1.50 -7.56
N ILE A 51 7.36 1.77 -8.87
CA ILE A 51 7.34 0.73 -9.89
C ILE A 51 8.75 0.13 -9.93
N ASN A 52 8.87 -1.16 -9.63
CA ASN A 52 10.12 -1.90 -9.77
C ASN A 52 10.70 -1.67 -11.19
N PRO A 53 11.98 -1.28 -11.35
CA PRO A 53 12.65 -1.37 -12.65
C PRO A 53 12.76 -2.82 -13.14
#